data_AF-A0A543G9N9-F1
#
_entry.id   AF-A0A543G9N9-F1
#
_cell.length_a   1.000
_cell.length_b   1.000
_cell.length_c   1.000
_cell.angle_alpha   90.00
_cell.angle_beta   90.00
_cell.angle_gamma   90.00
#
_symmetry.space_group_name_H-M   'P 1'
#
loop_
_entity.id
_entity.type
_entity.pdbx_description
1 polymer ?
#
loop_
_entity_poly.entity_id
_entity_poly.type
_entity_poly.pdbx_seq_one_letter_code
_entity_poly.pdbx_strand_id
1 'polypeptide(L)'
;MTIGEVADRFGLATHVLRHWEAVGLIAPARRVSGRRRYGRDALARVAFIQQCKELGFGLEQVRAMLDTTDPAARKEVLARHDAELKRRIESAVAARELIAHGLRCPAPDFIECPNFLAGIEARIPPARER
;
A
#
# COMPACT_ATOMS: atom_id res chain seq x y z
N MET A 1 6.87 14.58 -22.99
CA MET A 1 8.05 14.47 -22.13
C MET A 1 8.82 13.17 -22.42
N THR A 2 10.14 13.13 -22.28
CA THR A 2 10.91 11.86 -22.24
C THR A 2 10.63 11.12 -20.94
N ILE A 3 11.03 9.84 -20.84
CA ILE A 3 10.88 9.09 -19.58
C ILE A 3 11.71 9.70 -18.44
N GLY A 4 12.88 10.30 -18.75
CA GLY A 4 13.73 10.99 -17.78
C GLY A 4 13.03 12.24 -17.23
N GLU A 5 12.51 13.09 -18.12
CA GLU A 5 11.74 14.28 -17.73
C GLU A 5 10.51 13.94 -16.87
N VAL A 6 9.85 12.80 -17.12
CA VAL A 6 8.75 12.34 -16.27
C VAL A 6 9.27 11.87 -14.91
N ALA A 7 10.36 11.09 -14.90
CA ALA A 7 11.01 10.64 -13.67
C ALA A 7 11.37 11.81 -12.76
N ASP A 8 12.08 12.81 -13.30
CA ASP A 8 12.51 14.00 -12.55
C ASP A 8 11.30 14.77 -11.99
N ARG A 9 10.25 14.94 -12.81
CA ARG A 9 9.03 15.66 -12.40
C ARG A 9 8.31 15.01 -11.22
N PHE A 10 8.32 13.69 -11.13
CA PHE A 10 7.63 12.93 -10.08
C PHE A 10 8.58 12.46 -8.96
N GLY A 11 9.86 12.83 -9.02
CA GLY A 11 10.87 12.36 -8.05
C GLY A 11 11.08 10.84 -8.09
N LEU A 12 10.89 10.21 -9.26
CA LEU A 12 10.99 8.76 -9.44
C LEU A 12 12.27 8.39 -10.18
N ALA A 13 12.89 7.29 -9.81
CA ALA A 13 13.97 6.73 -10.62
C ALA A 13 13.43 6.24 -11.98
N THR A 14 14.17 6.48 -13.06
CA THR A 14 13.71 6.11 -14.41
C THR A 14 13.38 4.62 -14.56
N HIS A 15 14.08 3.73 -13.84
CA HIS A 15 13.81 2.29 -13.87
C HIS A 15 12.41 1.95 -13.32
N VAL A 16 11.86 2.75 -12.40
CA VAL A 16 10.49 2.58 -11.87
C VAL A 16 9.48 2.81 -12.99
N LEU A 17 9.63 3.90 -13.74
CA LEU A 17 8.75 4.18 -14.89
C LEU A 17 8.91 3.14 -16.00
N ARG A 18 10.13 2.63 -16.23
CA ARG A 18 10.36 1.53 -17.19
C ARG A 18 9.67 0.26 -16.73
N HIS A 19 9.71 -0.04 -15.43
CA HIS A 19 8.99 -1.17 -14.87
C HIS A 19 7.47 -0.99 -15.06
N TRP A 20 6.91 0.17 -14.72
CA TRP A 20 5.48 0.45 -14.93
C TRP A 20 5.06 0.36 -16.39
N GLU A 21 5.93 0.80 -17.32
CA GLU A 21 5.68 0.61 -18.76
C GLU A 21 5.73 -0.86 -19.15
N ALA A 22 6.73 -1.62 -18.68
CA ALA A 22 6.88 -3.04 -18.97
C ALA A 22 5.69 -3.86 -18.44
N VAL A 23 5.12 -3.45 -17.30
CA VAL A 23 3.95 -4.10 -16.70
C VAL A 23 2.62 -3.47 -17.14
N GLY A 24 2.64 -2.63 -18.18
CA GLY A 24 1.44 -2.10 -18.86
C GLY A 24 0.70 -0.97 -18.16
N LEU A 25 1.19 -0.45 -17.03
CA LEU A 25 0.51 0.59 -16.25
C LEU A 25 0.60 1.97 -16.88
N ILE A 26 1.66 2.23 -17.65
CA ILE A 26 1.84 3.46 -18.42
C ILE A 26 2.28 3.11 -19.83
N ALA A 27 1.94 3.98 -20.79
CA ALA A 27 2.38 3.83 -22.18
C ALA A 27 2.85 5.17 -22.74
N PRO A 28 3.84 5.19 -23.64
CA PRO A 28 4.19 6.41 -24.37
C PRO A 28 3.07 6.79 -25.32
N ALA A 29 2.77 8.09 -25.42
CA ALA A 29 1.76 8.60 -26.34
C ALA A 29 2.20 8.51 -27.80
N ARG A 30 3.51 8.66 -28.06
CA ARG A 30 4.11 8.54 -29.40
C ARG A 30 5.61 8.33 -29.32
N ARG A 31 6.22 8.07 -30.47
CA ARG A 31 7.68 8.19 -30.67
C ARG A 31 7.98 9.40 -31.54
N VAL A 32 8.99 10.18 -31.17
CA VAL A 32 9.49 11.32 -31.94
C VAL A 32 10.99 11.11 -32.14
N SER A 33 11.42 10.97 -33.39
CA SER A 33 12.81 10.67 -33.76
C SER A 33 13.35 9.45 -32.99
N GLY A 34 12.63 8.33 -33.03
CA GLY A 34 12.96 7.08 -32.33
C GLY A 34 12.73 7.07 -30.81
N ARG A 35 12.61 8.24 -30.17
CA ARG A 35 12.51 8.38 -28.71
C ARG A 35 11.05 8.37 -28.22
N ARG A 36 10.78 7.62 -27.15
CA ARG A 36 9.47 7.58 -26.48
C ARG A 36 9.10 8.95 -25.91
N ARG A 37 7.84 9.37 -26.11
CA ARG A 37 7.29 10.61 -25.56
C ARG A 37 5.99 10.32 -24.81
N TYR A 38 5.92 10.77 -23.57
CA TYR A 38 4.78 10.64 -22.68
C TYR A 38 3.98 11.95 -22.69
N GLY A 39 2.67 11.81 -22.89
CA GLY A 39 1.70 12.91 -22.93
C GLY A 39 0.95 13.08 -21.61
N ARG A 40 -0.10 13.91 -21.63
CA ARG A 40 -0.91 14.23 -20.45
C ARG A 40 -1.51 12.99 -19.78
N ASP A 41 -1.99 12.03 -20.55
CA ASP A 41 -2.63 10.82 -20.01
C ASP A 41 -1.65 9.92 -19.25
N ALA A 42 -0.42 9.80 -19.77
CA ALA A 42 0.64 9.09 -19.09
C ALA A 42 1.05 9.79 -17.79
N LEU A 43 1.11 11.14 -17.79
CA LEU A 43 1.38 11.91 -16.58
C LEU A 43 0.27 11.73 -15.54
N ALA A 44 -1.00 11.75 -15.96
CA ALA A 44 -2.14 11.52 -15.08
C ALA A 44 -2.12 10.10 -14.47
N ARG A 45 -1.76 9.09 -15.28
CA ARG A 45 -1.55 7.72 -14.77
C ARG A 45 -0.42 7.64 -13.77
N VAL A 46 0.74 8.26 -14.04
CA VAL A 46 1.87 8.29 -13.10
C VAL A 46 1.46 8.93 -11.78
N ALA A 47 0.76 10.07 -11.82
CA ALA A 47 0.24 10.73 -10.64
C ALA A 47 -0.73 9.82 -9.86
N PHE A 48 -1.66 9.15 -10.54
CA PHE A 48 -2.59 8.22 -9.90
C PHE A 48 -1.87 7.05 -9.23
N ILE A 49 -0.91 6.41 -9.91
CA ILE A 49 -0.14 5.29 -9.36
C ILE A 49 0.63 5.73 -8.12
N GLN A 50 1.25 6.92 -8.13
CA GLN A 50 1.98 7.46 -6.98
C GLN A 50 1.06 7.70 -5.79
N GLN A 51 -0.10 8.32 -6.00
CA GLN A 51 -1.07 8.54 -4.92
C GLN A 51 -1.59 7.22 -4.34
N CYS A 52 -1.90 6.23 -5.17
CA CYS A 52 -2.28 4.92 -4.66
C CYS A 52 -1.14 4.24 -3.88
N LYS A 53 0.13 4.43 -4.29
CA LYS A 53 1.27 3.92 -3.54
C LYS A 53 1.41 4.56 -2.16
N GLU A 54 1.18 5.86 -2.05
CA GLU A 54 1.17 6.58 -0.76
C GLU A 54 0.04 6.10 0.15
N LEU A 55 -1.11 5.72 -0.42
CA LEU A 55 -2.23 5.09 0.29
C LEU A 55 -1.99 3.59 0.62
N GLY A 56 -0.81 3.06 0.31
CA GLY A 56 -0.41 1.70 0.62
C GLY A 56 -0.92 0.62 -0.34
N PHE A 57 -1.48 0.99 -1.50
CA PHE A 57 -1.93 0.02 -2.50
C PHE A 57 -0.74 -0.68 -3.18
N GLY A 58 -0.89 -1.98 -3.43
CA GLY A 58 -0.03 -2.77 -4.30
C GLY A 58 -0.23 -2.40 -5.78
N LEU A 59 0.78 -2.70 -6.63
CA LEU A 59 0.67 -2.42 -8.07
C LEU A 59 -0.48 -3.20 -8.74
N GLU A 60 -0.77 -4.42 -8.28
CA GLU A 60 -1.87 -5.22 -8.80
C GLU A 60 -3.25 -4.59 -8.51
N GLN A 61 -3.44 -4.01 -7.32
CA GLN A 61 -4.67 -3.29 -6.98
C GLN A 61 -4.81 -2.03 -7.85
N VAL A 62 -3.71 -1.31 -8.07
CA VAL A 62 -3.71 -0.13 -8.95
C VAL A 62 -4.02 -0.53 -10.40
N ARG A 63 -3.45 -1.64 -10.88
CA ARG A 63 -3.79 -2.20 -12.19
C ARG A 63 -5.29 -2.49 -12.29
N ALA A 64 -5.84 -3.21 -11.32
CA ALA A 64 -7.26 -3.56 -11.30
C ALA A 64 -8.17 -2.30 -11.38
N MET A 65 -7.78 -1.20 -10.74
CA MET A 65 -8.52 0.07 -10.84
C MET A 65 -8.37 0.76 -12.20
N LEU A 66 -7.19 0.66 -12.83
CA LEU A 66 -6.89 1.30 -14.11
C LEU A 66 -7.46 0.55 -15.33
N ASP A 67 -7.53 -0.78 -15.26
CA ASP A 67 -7.94 -1.63 -16.37
C ASP A 67 -9.47 -1.78 -16.48
N THR A 68 -10.20 -1.53 -15.39
CA THR A 68 -11.67 -1.55 -15.40
C THR A 68 -12.27 -0.21 -15.78
N THR A 69 -13.36 -0.24 -16.56
CA THR A 69 -14.23 0.92 -16.81
C THR A 69 -15.42 0.97 -15.86
N ASP A 70 -15.66 -0.08 -15.09
CA ASP A 70 -16.78 -0.17 -14.15
C ASP A 70 -16.46 0.59 -12.84
N PRO A 71 -17.24 1.63 -12.50
CA PRO A 71 -17.08 2.34 -11.25
C PRO A 71 -17.31 1.46 -10.01
N ALA A 72 -18.15 0.42 -10.09
CA ALA A 72 -18.41 -0.47 -8.97
C ALA A 72 -17.18 -1.35 -8.65
N ALA A 73 -16.56 -1.95 -9.68
CA ALA A 73 -15.30 -2.68 -9.52
C ALA A 73 -14.19 -1.83 -8.88
N ARG A 74 -14.07 -0.55 -9.22
CA ARG A 74 -13.09 0.36 -8.58
C ARG A 74 -13.39 0.55 -7.09
N LYS A 75 -14.66 0.76 -6.74
CA LYS A 75 -15.07 0.89 -5.33
C LYS A 75 -14.81 -0.39 -4.54
N GLU A 76 -14.95 -1.56 -5.16
CA GLU A 76 -14.65 -2.83 -4.50
C GLU A 76 -13.16 -2.95 -4.13
N VAL A 77 -12.25 -2.55 -5.02
CA VAL A 77 -10.80 -2.53 -4.72
C VAL A 77 -10.51 -1.60 -3.54
N LEU A 78 -11.14 -0.42 -3.51
CA LEU A 78 -10.99 0.53 -2.40
C LEU A 78 -11.54 -0.06 -1.09
N ALA A 79 -12.75 -0.63 -1.11
CA ALA A 79 -13.38 -1.21 0.08
C ALA A 79 -12.57 -2.38 0.66
N ARG A 80 -12.00 -3.21 -0.21
CA ARG A 80 -11.14 -4.33 0.21
C ARG A 80 -9.87 -3.84 0.90
N HIS A 81 -9.23 -2.80 0.34
CA HIS A 81 -8.04 -2.20 0.91
C HIS A 81 -8.32 -1.46 2.22
N ASP A 82 -9.44 -0.73 2.29
CA ASP A 82 -9.90 -0.07 3.51
C ASP A 82 -10.14 -1.09 4.64
N ALA A 83 -10.81 -2.20 4.35
CA ALA A 83 -11.01 -3.27 5.32
C ALA A 83 -9.69 -3.90 5.79
N GLU A 84 -8.68 -4.00 4.91
CA GLU A 84 -7.35 -4.46 5.29
C GLU A 84 -6.62 -3.44 6.18
N LEU A 85 -6.65 -2.16 5.82
CA LEU A 85 -6.09 -1.09 6.63
C LEU A 85 -6.73 -1.04 8.01
N LYS A 86 -8.06 -1.16 8.09
CA LYS A 86 -8.79 -1.22 9.35
C LYS A 86 -8.31 -2.36 10.24
N ARG A 87 -8.19 -3.59 9.70
CA ARG A 87 -7.64 -4.74 10.47
C ARG A 87 -6.22 -4.48 10.98
N ARG A 88 -5.36 -3.87 10.15
CA ARG A 88 -3.98 -3.53 10.55
C ARG A 88 -3.97 -2.46 11.66
N ILE A 89 -4.85 -1.46 11.56
CA ILE A 89 -5.00 -0.42 12.59
C ILE A 89 -5.48 -1.03 13.91
N GLU A 90 -6.52 -1.85 13.88
CA GLU A 90 -7.04 -2.53 15.08
C GLU A 90 -5.96 -3.37 15.76
N SER A 91 -5.20 -4.15 14.97
CA SER A 91 -4.07 -4.93 15.48
C SER A 91 -2.96 -4.05 16.09
N ALA A 92 -2.62 -2.95 15.42
CA ALA A 92 -1.60 -2.01 15.90
C ALA A 92 -2.03 -1.26 17.17
N VAL A 93 -3.30 -0.85 17.27
CA VAL A 93 -3.86 -0.23 18.48
C VAL A 93 -3.76 -1.20 19.63
N ALA A 94 -4.23 -2.44 19.44
CA ALA A 94 -4.17 -3.44 20.49
C ALA A 94 -2.72 -3.69 20.92
N ALA A 95 -1.77 -3.82 19.98
CA ALA A 95 -0.35 -4.01 20.30
C ALA A 95 0.21 -2.81 21.10
N ARG A 96 -0.17 -1.58 20.75
CA ARG A 96 0.21 -0.38 21.49
C ARG A 96 -0.35 -0.37 22.91
N GLU A 97 -1.57 -0.85 23.13
CA GLU A 97 -2.14 -0.97 24.48
C GLU A 97 -1.34 -1.92 25.36
N LEU A 98 -0.89 -3.05 24.81
CA LEU A 98 -0.06 -4.01 25.52
C LEU A 98 1.32 -3.44 25.88
N ILE A 99 1.97 -2.78 24.92
CA ILE A 99 3.24 -2.05 25.17
C ILE A 99 3.03 -0.99 26.25
N ALA A 100 1.94 -0.23 26.15
CA ALA A 100 1.63 0.84 27.08
C ALA A 100 1.33 0.32 28.49
N HIS A 101 0.75 -0.88 28.62
CA HIS A 101 0.62 -1.57 29.90
C HIS A 101 1.99 -1.94 30.46
N GLY A 102 2.84 -2.63 29.69
CA GLY A 102 4.18 -3.03 30.15
C GLY A 102 5.02 -1.85 30.65
N LEU A 103 4.96 -0.71 29.95
CA LEU A 103 5.69 0.51 30.33
C LEU A 103 5.18 1.19 31.62
N ARG A 104 3.92 0.96 32.01
CA ARG A 104 3.29 1.62 33.17
C ARG A 104 2.88 0.62 34.25
N CYS A 105 3.25 -0.64 34.11
CA CYS A 105 2.84 -1.67 35.02
C CYS A 105 3.46 -1.40 36.40
N PRO A 106 2.67 -1.42 37.48
CA PRO A 106 3.22 -1.25 38.83
C PRO A 106 3.89 -2.54 39.36
N ALA A 107 3.77 -3.67 38.65
CA ALA A 107 4.45 -4.90 39.03
C ALA A 107 5.98 -4.73 38.97
N PRO A 108 6.75 -5.42 39.83
CA PRO A 108 8.21 -5.40 39.78
C PRO A 108 8.76 -5.82 38.41
N ASP A 109 8.12 -6.80 37.78
CA ASP A 109 8.31 -7.19 36.39
C ASP A 109 6.92 -7.35 35.73
N PHE A 110 6.74 -6.71 34.58
CA PHE A 110 5.48 -6.79 33.83
C PHE A 110 5.22 -8.19 33.25
N ILE A 111 6.25 -9.03 33.11
CA ILE A 111 6.10 -10.44 32.69
C ILE A 111 5.40 -11.28 33.77
N GLU A 112 5.47 -10.87 35.03
CA GLU A 112 4.74 -11.51 36.13
C GLU A 112 3.32 -10.95 36.31
N CYS A 113 2.95 -9.89 35.56
CA CYS A 113 1.65 -9.27 35.68
C CYS A 113 0.55 -10.12 35.00
N PRO A 114 -0.47 -10.59 35.74
CA PRO A 114 -1.55 -11.40 35.16
C PRO A 114 -2.31 -10.68 34.03
N ASN A 115 -2.46 -9.36 34.12
CA ASN A 115 -3.14 -8.56 33.09
C ASN A 115 -2.32 -8.49 31.79
N PHE A 116 -0.98 -8.41 31.91
CA PHE A 116 -0.10 -8.41 30.74
C PHE A 116 -0.10 -9.79 30.07
N LEU A 117 0.01 -10.86 30.86
CA LEU A 117 -0.03 -12.25 30.38
C LEU A 117 -1.37 -12.58 29.71
N ALA A 118 -2.51 -12.21 30.30
CA ALA A 118 -3.81 -12.40 29.68
C ALA A 118 -3.93 -11.67 28.32
N GLY A 119 -3.34 -10.47 28.21
CA GLY A 119 -3.25 -9.73 26.94
C GLY A 119 -2.40 -10.43 25.88
N ILE A 120 -1.34 -11.14 26.28
CA ILE A 120 -0.52 -11.97 25.38
C ILE A 120 -1.29 -13.22 24.95
N GLU A 121 -1.92 -13.92 25.90
CA GLU A 121 -2.69 -15.14 25.65
C GLU A 121 -3.85 -14.92 24.68
N ALA A 122 -4.56 -13.78 24.81
CA ALA A 122 -5.65 -13.41 23.90
C ALA A 122 -5.20 -13.22 22.43
N ARG A 123 -3.90 -13.16 22.17
CA ARG A 123 -3.31 -13.05 20.82
C ARG A 123 -2.80 -14.35 20.26
N ILE A 124 -2.81 -15.44 21.04
CA ILE A 124 -2.41 -16.76 20.57
C ILE A 124 -3.42 -17.19 19.50
N PRO A 125 -3.00 -17.39 18.24
CA PRO A 125 -3.92 -17.85 17.20
C PRO A 125 -4.43 -19.26 17.55
N PRO A 126 -5.69 -19.59 17.19
CA PRO A 126 -6.22 -20.91 17.45
C PRO A 126 -5.39 -21.98 16.75
N ALA A 127 -5.32 -23.17 17.35
CA ALA A 127 -4.68 -24.31 16.72
C ALA A 127 -5.32 -24.57 15.35
N ARG A 128 -4.49 -24.80 14.32
CA ARG A 128 -4.99 -25.18 13.01
C ARG A 128 -5.52 -26.61 13.09
N GLU A 129 -6.83 -26.79 12.95
CA GLU A 129 -7.44 -28.10 12.75
C GLU A 129 -7.02 -28.64 11.37
N ARG A 130 -6.66 -29.94 11.32
CA ARG A 130 -6.21 -30.63 10.10
C ARG A 130 -7.37 -31.15 9.28
#